data_AF-A0A9D2R161-F1
#
_entry.id   AF-A0A9D2R161-F1
#
_cell.length_a   1.000
_cell.length_b   1.000
_cell.length_c   1.000
_cell.angle_alpha   90.00
_cell.angle_beta   90.00
_cell.angle_gamma   90.00
#
_symmetry.space_group_name_H-M   'P 1'
#
loop_
_entity.id
_entity.type
_entity.pdbx_description
1 polymer ?
#
loop_
_entity_poly.entity_id
_entity_poly.type
_entity_poly.pdbx_seq_one_letter_code
_entity_poly.pdbx_strand_id
1 'polypeptide(L)'
;MGKWYRKAAVKAAVLIAGVLSGAVFVTSFAVGTTFAGTADPAKILSMTNQPYEESADFKAAVSDSMSQVFHMFRLEDLFEMDGAYNPEKPVDVVEYYRDGRADGEYAAGVAYTLGDLLEWGEDYSSDAGDDYTENGVIVCQKPDGQYHYYYLEEFLALFGAGELRMEFADAYMNQEIYLQGLENGMYESSGASGGMKILGSDGSTVYTDCWNFGQSLREQFAPVGAENLLQLVNGSEDLNGKLSAVYDALEMTLGTIYDEFSTYQYGWDHLEEGNTNLTYLYINTDTKRVETNRSEYREYEDAEKNLEAMKSGDYVKYMFVYPKLKDFETNMNVSASGEWEAVKSQETGRDSGIIFAASVDTSYPVRDQFYEGREIYDQNVPFLRYSVAGFFAGGILLLISAVWLTAAAGKRPEDEEVHLNAFDRWKTELGAAAVVLAWACVTWLAVGGEYVGGNWGEPYYAYSYYNLATGTEPQVYSAMFTRDLGMADVFTVFLYGAFTFLCFFWGYTSLVRRIKAKILWKGSLLLAVIRFSERVFRARTVTVRAGLLFGGFLCIQWLA
;
A
#
# COMPACT_ATOMS: atom_id res chain seq x y z
N MET A 1 -18.48 51.56 -35.17
CA MET A 1 -17.63 50.93 -34.14
C MET A 1 -16.54 50.12 -34.83
N GLY A 2 -15.26 50.38 -34.53
CA GLY A 2 -14.16 49.64 -35.16
C GLY A 2 -14.23 48.15 -34.84
N LYS A 3 -14.00 47.27 -35.82
CA LYS A 3 -13.99 45.80 -35.65
C LYS A 3 -12.74 45.32 -34.90
N TRP A 4 -12.46 45.92 -33.74
CA TRP A 4 -11.24 45.75 -32.95
C TRP A 4 -11.03 44.30 -32.50
N TYR A 5 -12.11 43.59 -32.20
CA TYR A 5 -12.12 42.17 -31.83
C TYR A 5 -11.60 41.25 -32.94
N ARG A 6 -11.45 41.73 -34.18
CA ARG A 6 -10.90 40.96 -35.31
C ARG A 6 -9.40 41.17 -35.50
N LYS A 7 -8.77 42.08 -34.75
CA LYS A 7 -7.34 42.36 -34.85
C LYS A 7 -6.51 41.16 -34.40
N ALA A 8 -5.39 40.90 -35.06
CA ALA A 8 -4.50 39.78 -34.76
C ALA A 8 -4.00 39.80 -33.31
N ALA A 9 -3.59 40.96 -32.80
CA ALA A 9 -3.14 41.12 -31.41
C ALA A 9 -4.21 40.72 -30.38
N VAL A 10 -5.47 41.09 -30.62
CA VAL A 10 -6.59 40.74 -29.72
C VAL A 10 -6.85 39.24 -29.75
N LYS A 11 -6.80 38.61 -30.92
CA LYS A 11 -6.95 37.15 -31.04
C LYS A 11 -5.82 36.39 -30.34
N ALA A 12 -4.59 36.89 -30.46
CA ALA A 12 -3.45 36.31 -29.76
C ALA A 12 -3.62 36.44 -28.24
N ALA A 13 -4.08 37.59 -27.75
CA ALA A 13 -4.36 37.78 -26.32
C ALA A 13 -5.45 36.83 -25.81
N VAL A 14 -6.58 36.69 -26.54
CA VAL A 14 -7.66 35.76 -26.15
C VAL A 14 -7.20 34.30 -26.25
N LEU A 15 -6.35 33.97 -27.23
CA LEU A 15 -5.74 32.64 -27.31
C LEU A 15 -4.87 32.33 -26.10
N ILE A 16 -3.98 33.25 -25.72
CA ILE A 16 -3.14 33.11 -24.52
C ILE A 16 -4.02 32.98 -23.27
N ALA A 17 -5.04 33.81 -23.12
CA ALA A 17 -5.99 33.73 -22.02
C ALA A 17 -6.71 32.37 -21.99
N GLY A 18 -7.15 31.85 -23.14
CA GLY A 18 -7.75 30.53 -23.26
C GLY A 18 -6.80 29.39 -22.87
N VAL A 19 -5.55 29.45 -23.32
CA VAL A 19 -4.52 28.45 -22.99
C VAL A 19 -4.21 28.47 -21.50
N LEU A 20 -3.94 29.65 -20.93
CA LEU A 20 -3.63 29.78 -19.51
C LEU A 20 -4.82 29.40 -18.62
N SER A 21 -6.05 29.78 -18.99
CA SER A 21 -7.25 29.40 -18.24
C SER A 21 -7.53 27.90 -18.29
N GLY A 22 -7.26 27.24 -19.42
CA GLY A 22 -7.31 25.79 -19.51
C GLY A 22 -6.23 25.10 -18.66
N ALA A 23 -5.01 25.65 -18.64
CA ALA A 23 -3.95 25.17 -17.76
C ALA A 23 -4.35 25.29 -16.29
N VAL A 24 -4.84 26.46 -15.86
CA VAL A 24 -5.39 26.66 -14.51
C VAL A 24 -6.51 25.66 -14.22
N PHE A 25 -7.45 25.46 -15.15
CA PHE A 25 -8.57 24.52 -14.97
C PHE A 25 -8.09 23.09 -14.64
N VAL A 26 -7.15 22.55 -15.41
CA VAL A 26 -6.63 21.18 -15.20
C VAL A 26 -5.76 21.09 -13.95
N THR A 27 -4.87 22.06 -13.71
CA THR A 27 -4.05 22.08 -12.50
C THR A 27 -4.90 22.19 -11.25
N SER A 28 -5.89 23.08 -11.25
CA SER A 28 -6.84 23.25 -10.15
C SER A 28 -7.66 21.99 -9.88
N PHE A 29 -8.11 21.31 -10.94
CA PHE A 29 -8.79 20.02 -10.80
C PHE A 29 -7.87 19.01 -10.11
N ALA A 30 -6.66 18.84 -10.65
CA ALA A 30 -5.70 17.87 -10.16
C ALA A 30 -5.36 18.15 -8.68
N VAL A 31 -5.00 19.39 -8.34
CA VAL A 31 -4.69 19.79 -6.95
C VAL A 31 -5.88 19.55 -6.03
N GLY A 32 -7.09 19.92 -6.45
CA GLY A 32 -8.31 19.71 -5.66
C GLY A 32 -8.59 18.23 -5.37
N THR A 33 -8.40 17.36 -6.37
CA THR A 33 -8.60 15.91 -6.18
C THR A 33 -7.55 15.26 -5.30
N THR A 34 -6.30 15.73 -5.36
CA THR A 34 -5.21 15.20 -4.54
C THR A 34 -5.38 15.59 -3.08
N PHE A 35 -5.64 16.86 -2.80
CA PHE A 35 -5.94 17.30 -1.43
C PHE A 35 -7.18 16.61 -0.87
N ALA A 36 -8.21 16.38 -1.66
CA ALA A 36 -9.43 15.76 -1.15
C ALA A 36 -9.40 14.22 -1.10
N GLY A 37 -8.40 13.57 -1.71
CA GLY A 37 -8.38 12.11 -1.90
C GLY A 37 -9.59 11.56 -2.68
N THR A 38 -10.27 12.40 -3.46
CA THR A 38 -11.50 12.03 -4.17
C THR A 38 -11.73 12.93 -5.39
N ALA A 39 -12.42 12.40 -6.40
CA ALA A 39 -12.88 13.17 -7.55
C ALA A 39 -14.32 13.71 -7.40
N ASP A 40 -14.99 13.45 -6.27
CA ASP A 40 -16.35 13.92 -6.01
C ASP A 40 -16.38 15.44 -5.71
N PRO A 41 -16.98 16.27 -6.59
CA PRO A 41 -17.00 17.72 -6.42
C PRO A 41 -17.76 18.18 -5.17
N ALA A 42 -18.80 17.45 -4.75
CA ALA A 42 -19.59 17.82 -3.57
C ALA A 42 -18.75 17.65 -2.30
N LYS A 43 -18.01 16.54 -2.21
CA LYS A 43 -17.10 16.24 -1.10
C LYS A 43 -15.93 17.23 -1.04
N ILE A 44 -15.30 17.51 -2.18
CA ILE A 44 -14.23 18.53 -2.28
C ILE A 44 -14.73 19.89 -1.76
N LEU A 45 -15.92 20.32 -2.19
CA LEU A 45 -16.48 21.60 -1.77
C LEU A 45 -16.79 21.63 -0.28
N SER A 46 -17.33 20.55 0.30
CA SER A 46 -17.61 20.50 1.74
C SER A 46 -16.35 20.62 2.60
N MET A 47 -15.22 20.09 2.13
CA MET A 47 -13.94 20.16 2.87
C MET A 47 -13.37 21.58 2.95
N THR A 48 -13.72 22.48 2.02
CA THR A 48 -13.19 23.85 2.00
C THR A 48 -13.49 24.69 3.25
N ASN A 49 -14.53 24.33 4.02
CA ASN A 49 -14.91 25.03 5.25
C ASN A 49 -15.03 24.08 6.44
N GLN A 50 -14.57 22.84 6.29
CA GLN A 50 -14.60 21.86 7.36
C GLN A 50 -13.43 22.13 8.32
N PRO A 51 -13.69 22.32 9.62
CA PRO A 51 -12.63 22.43 10.61
C PRO A 51 -11.91 21.09 10.74
N TYR A 52 -10.65 21.13 11.18
CA TYR A 52 -9.80 19.94 11.30
C TYR A 52 -10.45 18.87 12.20
N GLU A 53 -11.06 19.25 13.31
CA GLU A 53 -11.72 18.35 14.28
C GLU A 53 -12.94 17.58 13.71
N GLU A 54 -13.47 18.01 12.57
CA GLU A 54 -14.57 17.34 11.86
C GLU A 54 -14.08 16.53 10.65
N SER A 55 -12.81 16.67 10.28
CA SER A 55 -12.19 16.06 9.10
C SER A 55 -12.03 14.54 9.26
N ALA A 56 -11.79 13.85 8.15
CA ALA A 56 -11.41 12.44 8.19
C ALA A 56 -10.01 12.25 8.78
N ASP A 57 -9.12 13.23 8.58
CA ASP A 57 -7.73 13.18 9.02
C ASP A 57 -7.61 13.21 10.55
N PHE A 58 -8.40 14.06 11.22
CA PHE A 58 -8.45 14.08 12.69
C PHE A 58 -8.96 12.75 13.26
N LYS A 59 -9.97 12.14 12.62
CA LYS A 59 -10.48 10.82 13.05
C LYS A 59 -9.41 9.75 12.92
N ALA A 60 -8.68 9.75 11.80
CA ALA A 60 -7.58 8.82 11.57
C ALA A 60 -6.50 8.99 12.65
N ALA A 61 -6.12 10.24 12.99
CA ALA A 61 -5.16 10.51 14.06
C ALA A 61 -5.64 10.00 15.44
N VAL A 62 -6.93 10.11 15.75
CA VAL A 62 -7.50 9.55 16.99
C VAL A 62 -7.47 8.02 16.98
N SER A 63 -7.96 7.38 15.91
CA SER A 63 -7.97 5.92 15.80
C SER A 63 -6.54 5.34 15.80
N ASP A 64 -5.58 6.02 15.18
CA ASP A 64 -4.16 5.65 15.21
C ASP A 64 -3.58 5.74 16.62
N SER A 65 -3.83 6.85 17.32
CA SER A 65 -3.43 6.99 18.73
C SER A 65 -4.01 5.91 19.63
N MET A 66 -5.27 5.51 19.38
CA MET A 66 -5.88 4.39 20.11
C MET A 66 -5.19 3.06 19.79
N SER A 67 -4.90 2.81 18.52
CA SER A 67 -4.15 1.62 18.10
C SER A 67 -2.76 1.59 18.73
N GLN A 68 -2.07 2.72 18.84
CA GLN A 68 -0.78 2.83 19.52
C GLN A 68 -0.90 2.48 21.01
N VAL A 69 -1.94 2.98 21.70
CA VAL A 69 -2.18 2.62 23.12
C VAL A 69 -2.39 1.10 23.29
N PHE A 70 -3.22 0.48 22.46
CA PHE A 70 -3.42 -0.98 22.51
C PHE A 70 -2.16 -1.77 22.13
N HIS A 71 -1.38 -1.26 21.17
CA HIS A 71 -0.09 -1.84 20.82
C HIS A 71 0.83 -1.82 22.04
N MET A 72 0.92 -0.71 22.76
CA MET A 72 1.72 -0.63 23.98
C MET A 72 1.25 -1.59 25.07
N PHE A 73 -0.07 -1.75 25.30
CA PHE A 73 -0.58 -2.77 26.22
C PHE A 73 -0.16 -4.19 25.81
N ARG A 74 -0.20 -4.51 24.51
CA ARG A 74 0.27 -5.80 23.99
C ARG A 74 1.76 -6.00 24.24
N LEU A 75 2.57 -4.94 24.12
CA LEU A 75 4.00 -5.00 24.38
C LEU A 75 4.28 -5.17 25.88
N GLU A 76 3.56 -4.49 26.77
CA GLU A 76 3.65 -4.75 28.21
C GLU A 76 3.30 -6.21 28.53
N ASP A 77 2.20 -6.73 27.97
CA ASP A 77 1.81 -8.13 28.11
C ASP A 77 2.85 -9.11 27.52
N LEU A 78 3.68 -8.70 26.56
CA LEU A 78 4.75 -9.51 25.99
C LEU A 78 6.03 -9.45 26.84
N PHE A 79 6.50 -8.24 27.16
CA PHE A 79 7.81 -8.01 27.78
C PHE A 79 7.81 -8.08 29.31
N GLU A 80 6.64 -7.96 29.96
CA GLU A 80 6.55 -7.90 31.42
C GLU A 80 6.03 -9.18 32.07
N MET A 81 6.42 -9.36 33.33
CA MET A 81 5.83 -10.29 34.28
C MET A 81 5.69 -9.57 35.62
N ASP A 82 4.49 -9.61 36.22
CA ASP A 82 4.18 -8.88 37.47
C ASP A 82 4.41 -7.35 37.39
N GLY A 83 4.23 -6.77 36.20
CA GLY A 83 4.29 -5.30 35.96
C GLY A 83 5.71 -4.73 35.84
N ALA A 84 6.68 -5.58 35.50
CA ALA A 84 8.04 -5.15 35.17
C ALA A 84 8.64 -6.05 34.09
N TYR A 85 9.53 -5.47 33.28
CA TYR A 85 10.32 -6.21 32.29
C TYR A 85 10.97 -7.45 32.90
N ASN A 86 10.78 -8.61 32.26
CA ASN A 86 11.34 -9.88 32.71
C ASN A 86 12.02 -10.64 31.57
N PRO A 87 13.37 -10.62 31.46
CA PRO A 87 14.10 -11.33 30.40
C PRO A 87 13.95 -12.86 30.49
N GLU A 88 13.60 -13.41 31.66
CA GLU A 88 13.45 -14.85 31.87
C GLU A 88 12.06 -15.38 31.47
N LYS A 89 11.17 -14.50 30.99
CA LYS A 89 9.83 -14.89 30.57
C LYS A 89 9.92 -15.81 29.35
N PRO A 90 9.32 -17.01 29.38
CA PRO A 90 9.28 -17.87 28.22
C PRO A 90 8.30 -17.32 27.18
N VAL A 91 8.73 -17.25 25.93
CA VAL A 91 7.93 -16.85 24.77
C VAL A 91 7.90 -18.01 23.79
N ASP A 92 6.71 -18.57 23.56
CA ASP A 92 6.50 -19.57 22.52
C ASP A 92 6.45 -18.89 21.15
N VAL A 93 7.43 -19.18 20.29
CA VAL A 93 7.59 -18.48 19.01
C VAL A 93 6.52 -18.86 18.00
N VAL A 94 5.92 -20.05 18.12
CA VAL A 94 4.84 -20.49 17.24
C VAL A 94 3.53 -19.82 17.63
N GLU A 95 3.28 -19.66 18.94
CA GLU A 95 2.15 -18.89 19.45
C GLU A 95 2.28 -17.41 19.08
N TYR A 96 3.44 -16.82 19.34
CA TYR A 96 3.72 -15.42 19.01
C TYR A 96 3.57 -15.14 17.51
N TYR A 97 4.10 -16.01 16.64
CA TYR A 97 3.93 -15.90 15.20
C TYR A 97 2.46 -15.90 14.75
N ARG A 98 1.61 -16.66 15.44
CA ARG A 98 0.22 -16.83 15.06
C ARG A 98 -0.67 -15.68 15.52
N ASP A 99 -0.48 -15.23 16.77
CA ASP A 99 -1.42 -14.33 17.44
C ASP A 99 -0.83 -12.95 17.75
N GLY A 100 0.49 -12.76 17.55
CA GLY A 100 1.21 -11.58 18.02
C GLY A 100 1.26 -11.47 19.56
N ARG A 101 0.99 -12.59 20.25
CA ARG A 101 0.87 -12.71 21.71
C ARG A 101 1.54 -14.00 22.18
N ALA A 102 1.97 -14.01 23.44
CA ALA A 102 2.52 -15.20 24.09
C ALA A 102 1.92 -15.32 25.51
N ASP A 103 0.60 -15.46 25.58
CA ASP A 103 -0.17 -15.59 26.83
C ASP A 103 -0.33 -17.06 27.29
N GLY A 104 0.07 -18.01 26.46
CA GLY A 104 0.09 -19.44 26.76
C GLY A 104 -1.23 -20.16 26.45
N GLU A 105 -2.20 -19.52 25.79
CA GLU A 105 -3.43 -20.18 25.34
C GLU A 105 -3.15 -21.27 24.27
N TYR A 106 -2.09 -21.11 23.47
CA TYR A 106 -1.76 -21.97 22.34
C TYR A 106 -0.28 -22.29 22.16
N ALA A 107 0.45 -22.45 23.27
CA ALA A 107 1.86 -22.84 23.25
C ALA A 107 2.07 -24.18 22.49
N ALA A 108 2.83 -24.14 21.40
CA ALA A 108 3.25 -25.32 20.65
C ALA A 108 4.40 -26.08 21.34
N GLY A 109 4.97 -25.49 22.39
CA GLY A 109 6.10 -26.00 23.16
C GLY A 109 7.46 -25.55 22.61
N VAL A 110 7.50 -24.57 21.70
CA VAL A 110 8.75 -24.02 21.14
C VAL A 110 9.01 -22.67 21.77
N ALA A 111 9.45 -22.71 23.03
CA ALA A 111 9.68 -21.50 23.82
C ALA A 111 11.15 -21.19 24.01
N TYR A 112 11.49 -19.90 23.99
CA TYR A 112 12.81 -19.36 24.34
C TYR A 112 12.64 -18.32 25.44
N THR A 113 13.71 -18.00 26.17
CA THR A 113 13.62 -16.85 27.08
C THR A 113 13.59 -15.57 26.27
N LEU A 114 12.86 -14.57 26.77
CA LEU A 114 12.76 -13.27 26.13
C LEU A 114 14.14 -12.61 25.94
N GLY A 115 15.04 -12.77 26.91
CA GLY A 115 16.43 -12.30 26.82
C GLY A 115 17.18 -12.94 25.66
N ASP A 116 17.09 -14.27 25.51
CA ASP A 116 17.74 -14.99 24.41
C ASP A 116 17.19 -14.55 23.04
N LEU A 117 15.86 -14.37 22.93
CA LEU A 117 15.24 -13.91 21.68
C LEU A 117 15.65 -12.48 21.31
N LEU A 118 15.86 -11.61 22.30
CA LEU A 118 16.30 -10.23 22.05
C LEU A 118 17.76 -10.17 21.60
N GLU A 119 18.66 -10.91 22.26
CA GLU A 119 20.06 -11.01 21.86
C GLU A 119 20.17 -11.63 20.46
N TRP A 120 19.43 -12.71 20.20
CA TRP A 120 19.40 -13.35 18.90
C TRP A 120 18.77 -12.46 17.81
N GLY A 121 17.68 -11.74 18.12
CA GLY A 121 17.01 -10.84 17.17
C GLY A 121 17.86 -9.63 16.78
N GLU A 122 18.67 -9.11 17.71
CA GLU A 122 19.64 -8.03 17.42
C GLU A 122 20.71 -8.50 16.43
N ASP A 123 21.28 -9.68 16.67
CA ASP A 123 22.27 -10.29 15.77
C ASP A 123 21.64 -10.58 14.40
N TYR A 124 20.45 -11.20 14.37
CA TYR A 124 19.71 -11.51 13.15
C TYR A 124 19.40 -10.27 12.30
N SER A 125 19.09 -9.15 12.94
CA SER A 125 18.77 -7.89 12.24
C SER A 125 20.02 -7.13 11.76
N SER A 126 21.18 -7.39 12.37
CA SER A 126 22.42 -6.67 12.08
C SER A 126 23.36 -7.41 11.13
N ASP A 127 23.29 -8.75 11.06
CA ASP A 127 24.12 -9.57 10.17
C ASP A 127 23.46 -9.81 8.81
N ALA A 128 24.19 -9.54 7.73
CA ALA A 128 23.65 -9.58 6.37
C ALA A 128 23.93 -10.89 5.61
N GLY A 129 24.21 -12.02 6.29
CA GLY A 129 24.27 -13.30 5.56
C GLY A 129 25.05 -14.48 6.17
N ASP A 130 24.84 -14.88 7.42
CA ASP A 130 25.32 -16.19 7.91
C ASP A 130 24.41 -16.87 8.96
N ASP A 131 23.11 -16.53 8.98
CA ASP A 131 22.13 -17.10 9.91
C ASP A 131 21.69 -18.52 9.54
N TYR A 132 22.06 -18.99 8.35
CA TYR A 132 21.62 -20.26 7.81
C TYR A 132 22.79 -21.20 7.55
N THR A 133 22.62 -22.44 7.97
CA THR A 133 23.53 -23.53 7.59
C THR A 133 22.94 -24.27 6.39
N GLU A 134 23.68 -24.32 5.29
CA GLU A 134 23.32 -25.20 4.17
C GLU A 134 23.58 -26.65 4.53
N ASN A 135 22.57 -27.50 4.33
CA ASN A 135 22.63 -28.95 4.51
C ASN A 135 22.96 -29.40 5.94
N GLY A 136 22.75 -28.53 6.94
CA GLY A 136 23.06 -28.81 8.34
C GLY A 136 22.13 -29.82 9.02
N VAL A 137 20.92 -30.02 8.47
CA VAL A 137 19.90 -30.92 9.02
C VAL A 137 19.55 -32.03 8.02
N ILE A 138 19.45 -33.26 8.53
CA ILE A 138 18.99 -34.44 7.80
C ILE A 138 17.58 -34.80 8.27
N VAL A 139 16.69 -35.02 7.31
CA VAL A 139 15.34 -35.55 7.54
C VAL A 139 15.35 -37.03 7.24
N CYS A 140 14.86 -37.84 8.16
CA CYS A 140 14.70 -39.29 7.99
C CYS A 140 13.24 -39.70 8.13
N GLN A 141 12.74 -40.52 7.21
CA GLN A 141 11.39 -41.06 7.27
C GLN A 141 11.42 -42.44 7.95
N LYS A 142 10.61 -42.59 9.01
CA LYS A 142 10.39 -43.86 9.71
C LYS A 142 9.40 -44.75 8.93
N PRO A 143 9.37 -46.08 9.18
CA PRO A 143 8.45 -47.00 8.53
C PRO A 143 6.95 -46.71 8.72
N ASP A 144 6.58 -45.99 9.78
CA ASP A 144 5.21 -45.55 10.07
C ASP A 144 4.82 -44.24 9.35
N GLY A 145 5.76 -43.63 8.62
CA GLY A 145 5.58 -42.38 7.88
C GLY A 145 5.90 -41.12 8.67
N GLN A 146 6.20 -41.22 9.97
CA GLN A 146 6.69 -40.09 10.76
C GLN A 146 8.13 -39.72 10.36
N TYR A 147 8.52 -38.50 10.68
CA TYR A 147 9.86 -37.99 10.42
C TYR A 147 10.71 -38.01 11.69
N HIS A 148 12.03 -38.03 11.50
CA HIS A 148 13.01 -37.77 12.53
C HIS A 148 14.11 -36.89 11.94
N TYR A 149 14.50 -35.86 12.67
CA TYR A 149 15.47 -34.86 12.25
C TYR A 149 16.77 -35.03 13.03
N TYR A 150 17.90 -34.91 12.35
CA TYR A 150 19.23 -34.95 12.95
C TYR A 150 20.06 -33.77 12.46
N TYR A 151 20.96 -33.25 13.31
CA TYR A 151 22.09 -32.49 12.78
C TYR A 151 23.01 -33.44 12.01
N LEU A 152 23.58 -32.95 10.90
CA LEU A 152 24.37 -33.75 9.98
C LEU A 152 25.50 -34.50 10.70
N GLU A 153 26.29 -33.81 11.52
CA GLU A 153 27.43 -34.43 12.21
C GLU A 153 27.01 -35.57 13.15
N GLU A 154 25.92 -35.39 13.90
CA GLU A 154 25.37 -36.40 14.79
C GLU A 154 24.86 -37.61 14.01
N PHE A 155 24.19 -37.38 12.88
CA PHE A 155 23.70 -38.44 12.01
C PHE A 155 24.86 -39.29 11.45
N LEU A 156 25.93 -38.64 10.97
CA LEU A 156 27.13 -39.32 10.47
C LEU A 156 27.83 -40.13 11.57
N ALA A 157 27.87 -39.59 12.80
CA ALA A 157 28.49 -40.26 13.93
C ALA A 157 27.83 -41.60 14.27
N LEU A 158 26.50 -41.74 14.08
CA LEU A 158 25.78 -43.01 14.29
C LEU A 158 26.28 -44.14 13.37
N PHE A 159 26.70 -43.82 12.14
CA PHE A 159 27.31 -44.79 11.22
C PHE A 159 28.75 -45.10 11.62
N GLY A 160 29.52 -44.09 12.06
CA GLY A 160 30.88 -44.27 12.56
C GLY A 160 30.95 -45.14 13.82
N ALA A 161 29.93 -45.05 14.68
CA ALA A 161 29.75 -45.89 15.87
C ALA A 161 29.23 -47.31 15.56
N GLY A 162 28.75 -47.55 14.33
CA GLY A 162 28.15 -48.82 13.93
C GLY A 162 26.75 -49.07 14.48
N GLU A 163 26.07 -48.02 14.96
CA GLU A 163 24.70 -48.10 15.46
C GLU A 163 23.68 -48.20 14.32
N LEU A 164 24.00 -47.59 13.18
CA LEU A 164 23.22 -47.64 11.95
C LEU A 164 24.02 -48.28 10.80
N ARG A 165 23.32 -49.02 9.93
CA ARG A 165 23.87 -49.58 8.69
C ARG A 165 22.90 -49.38 7.54
N MET A 166 23.41 -49.15 6.33
CA MET A 166 22.57 -48.93 5.14
C MET A 166 22.47 -50.17 4.25
N GLU A 167 21.29 -50.40 3.69
CA GLU A 167 21.06 -51.35 2.60
C GLU A 167 20.44 -50.60 1.41
N PHE A 168 21.01 -50.79 0.22
CA PHE A 168 20.60 -50.11 -1.01
C PHE A 168 19.94 -51.08 -1.98
N ALA A 169 18.92 -50.61 -2.68
CA ALA A 169 18.33 -51.35 -3.80
C ALA A 169 19.20 -51.27 -5.06
N ASP A 170 19.94 -50.16 -5.24
CA ASP A 170 20.87 -49.96 -6.35
C ASP A 170 22.24 -50.59 -6.06
N ALA A 171 22.72 -51.44 -6.97
CA ALA A 171 24.00 -52.12 -6.87
C ALA A 171 25.22 -51.19 -7.03
N TYR A 172 25.03 -49.97 -7.55
CA TYR A 172 26.09 -48.97 -7.69
C TYR A 172 26.19 -48.02 -6.48
N MET A 173 25.23 -48.08 -5.56
CA MET A 173 25.22 -47.29 -4.34
C MET A 173 25.79 -48.08 -3.16
N ASN A 174 26.54 -47.39 -2.30
CA ASN A 174 27.01 -47.92 -1.03
C ASN A 174 26.98 -46.82 0.03
N GLN A 175 27.18 -47.22 1.29
CA GLN A 175 27.06 -46.33 2.44
C GLN A 175 28.06 -45.16 2.36
N GLU A 176 29.30 -45.40 1.95
CA GLU A 176 30.33 -44.35 1.86
C GLU A 176 29.96 -43.28 0.82
N ILE A 177 29.54 -43.70 -0.39
CA ILE A 177 29.09 -42.79 -1.45
C ILE A 177 27.88 -41.98 -0.99
N TYR A 178 26.94 -42.63 -0.30
CA TYR A 178 25.71 -41.99 0.15
C TYR A 178 25.95 -40.95 1.25
N LEU A 179 26.73 -41.29 2.27
CA LEU A 179 27.07 -40.36 3.35
C LEU A 179 27.86 -39.17 2.81
N GLN A 180 28.81 -39.40 1.91
CA GLN A 180 29.51 -38.33 1.21
C GLN A 180 28.54 -37.47 0.36
N GLY A 181 27.51 -38.07 -0.24
CA GLY A 181 26.46 -37.35 -0.96
C GLY A 181 25.64 -36.43 -0.04
N LEU A 182 25.27 -36.91 1.16
CA LEU A 182 24.58 -36.08 2.17
C LEU A 182 25.46 -34.92 2.64
N GLU A 183 26.75 -35.16 2.92
CA GLU A 183 27.70 -34.10 3.29
C GLU A 183 27.81 -33.00 2.22
N ASN A 184 27.68 -33.38 0.94
CA ASN A 184 27.74 -32.44 -0.18
C ASN A 184 26.37 -31.87 -0.58
N GLY A 185 25.29 -32.15 0.16
CA GLY A 185 23.95 -31.63 -0.13
C GLY A 185 23.27 -32.23 -1.37
N MET A 186 23.66 -33.44 -1.79
CA MET A 186 23.22 -34.02 -3.06
C MET A 186 21.77 -34.53 -3.05
N TYR A 187 21.15 -34.68 -1.88
CA TYR A 187 19.84 -35.30 -1.73
C TYR A 187 18.85 -34.30 -1.14
N GLU A 188 18.15 -33.55 -1.97
CA GLU A 188 17.26 -32.46 -1.50
C GLU A 188 15.80 -32.90 -1.28
N SER A 189 15.45 -34.17 -1.52
CA SER A 189 14.08 -34.66 -1.36
C SER A 189 14.01 -36.18 -1.18
N SER A 190 12.89 -36.66 -0.65
CA SER A 190 12.63 -38.09 -0.52
C SER A 190 12.67 -38.82 -1.86
N GLY A 191 13.32 -39.98 -1.88
CA GLY A 191 13.49 -40.84 -3.04
C GLY A 191 14.66 -40.46 -3.92
N ALA A 192 15.38 -39.35 -3.64
CA ALA A 192 16.54 -38.91 -4.41
C ALA A 192 17.68 -39.95 -4.45
N SER A 193 17.72 -40.85 -3.47
CA SER A 193 18.71 -41.91 -3.30
C SER A 193 18.44 -43.19 -4.09
N GLY A 194 17.29 -43.32 -4.77
CA GLY A 194 16.96 -44.50 -5.58
C GLY A 194 16.54 -45.74 -4.77
N GLY A 195 16.09 -45.57 -3.52
CA GLY A 195 15.57 -46.64 -2.67
C GLY A 195 16.63 -47.26 -1.78
N MET A 196 16.58 -46.91 -0.50
CA MET A 196 17.51 -47.38 0.53
C MET A 196 16.74 -47.70 1.81
N LYS A 197 17.38 -48.38 2.76
CA LYS A 197 16.88 -48.55 4.13
C LYS A 197 18.03 -48.41 5.10
N ILE A 198 17.76 -47.79 6.24
CA ILE A 198 18.69 -47.74 7.37
C ILE A 198 18.21 -48.72 8.42
N LEU A 199 19.12 -49.60 8.82
CA LEU A 199 18.88 -50.62 9.81
C LEU A 199 19.61 -50.27 11.11
N GLY A 200 18.98 -50.58 12.23
CA GLY A 200 19.60 -50.49 13.55
C GLY A 200 20.56 -51.65 13.81
N SER A 201 21.22 -51.59 14.96
CA SER A 201 22.15 -52.62 15.44
C SER A 201 21.52 -54.01 15.61
N ASP A 202 20.21 -54.08 15.83
CA ASP A 202 19.42 -55.31 15.90
C ASP A 202 18.98 -55.85 14.52
N GLY A 203 19.27 -55.11 13.44
CA GLY A 203 18.89 -55.42 12.06
C GLY A 203 17.46 -55.03 11.68
N SER A 204 16.69 -54.40 12.57
CA SER A 204 15.38 -53.84 12.24
C SER A 204 15.50 -52.59 11.37
N THR A 205 14.49 -52.33 10.52
CA THR A 205 14.46 -51.09 9.73
C THR A 205 14.04 -49.92 10.60
N VAL A 206 14.95 -48.96 10.77
CA VAL A 206 14.72 -47.73 11.54
C VAL A 206 14.23 -46.61 10.64
N TYR A 207 14.81 -46.50 9.43
CA TYR A 207 14.40 -45.50 8.44
C TYR A 207 14.25 -46.10 7.04
N THR A 208 13.25 -45.64 6.30
CA THR A 208 12.98 -46.02 4.91
C THR A 208 13.62 -45.07 3.90
N ASP A 209 14.04 -43.88 4.34
CA ASP A 209 14.74 -42.89 3.52
C ASP A 209 15.31 -41.78 4.41
N CYS A 210 16.34 -41.07 3.95
CA CYS A 210 16.80 -39.82 4.57
C CYS A 210 17.30 -38.84 3.50
N TRP A 211 17.19 -37.53 3.71
CA TRP A 211 17.68 -36.53 2.75
C TRP A 211 18.06 -35.23 3.46
N ASN A 212 18.80 -34.35 2.77
CA ASN A 212 19.15 -33.02 3.24
C ASN A 212 17.90 -32.14 3.32
N PHE A 213 17.71 -31.46 4.46
CA PHE A 213 16.61 -30.52 4.63
C PHE A 213 16.72 -29.28 3.71
N GLY A 214 17.93 -28.94 3.28
CA GLY A 214 18.24 -27.70 2.58
C GLY A 214 18.83 -26.68 3.53
N GLN A 215 18.20 -25.52 3.67
CA GLN A 215 18.65 -24.48 4.60
C GLN A 215 17.97 -24.65 5.96
N SER A 216 18.77 -24.58 7.03
CA SER A 216 18.30 -24.60 8.42
C SER A 216 18.83 -23.37 9.14
N LEU A 217 17.96 -22.69 9.88
CA LEU A 217 18.39 -21.57 10.74
C LEU A 217 19.40 -22.09 11.79
N ARG A 218 20.50 -21.37 11.94
CA ARG A 218 21.56 -21.69 12.90
C ARG A 218 21.10 -21.31 14.30
N GLU A 219 20.88 -22.31 15.14
CA GLU A 219 20.49 -22.09 16.53
C GLU A 219 21.64 -21.43 17.32
N GLN A 220 21.37 -20.26 17.87
CA GLN A 220 22.28 -19.59 18.82
C GLN A 220 21.98 -19.99 20.27
N PHE A 221 20.69 -20.19 20.58
CA PHE A 221 20.20 -20.52 21.91
C PHE A 221 19.35 -21.79 21.87
N ALA A 222 19.32 -22.52 22.99
CA ALA A 222 18.49 -23.71 23.14
C ALA A 222 17.08 -23.33 23.62
N PRO A 223 16.02 -24.03 23.16
CA PRO A 223 14.68 -23.82 23.69
C PRO A 223 14.57 -24.15 25.19
N VAL A 224 13.66 -23.48 25.90
CA VAL A 224 13.37 -23.74 27.31
C VAL A 224 12.91 -25.19 27.49
N GLY A 225 13.68 -25.96 28.27
CA GLY A 225 13.35 -27.35 28.59
C GLY A 225 13.78 -28.38 27.54
N ALA A 226 14.53 -27.99 26.51
CA ALA A 226 15.14 -28.88 25.53
C ALA A 226 16.62 -28.57 25.31
N GLU A 227 17.39 -29.55 24.83
CA GLU A 227 18.79 -29.38 24.46
C GLU A 227 18.95 -28.61 23.15
N ASN A 228 17.99 -28.77 22.23
CA ASN A 228 17.94 -28.09 20.93
C ASN A 228 16.53 -28.18 20.30
N LEU A 229 16.31 -27.44 19.21
CA LEU A 229 15.04 -27.39 18.50
C LEU A 229 14.63 -28.74 17.92
N LEU A 230 15.57 -29.50 17.36
CA LEU A 230 15.27 -30.80 16.75
C LEU A 230 14.73 -31.79 17.79
N GLN A 231 15.17 -31.72 19.05
CA GLN A 231 14.63 -32.53 20.14
C GLN A 231 13.13 -32.28 20.34
N LEU A 232 12.70 -31.01 20.34
CA LEU A 232 11.29 -30.65 20.49
C LEU A 232 10.46 -31.15 19.30
N VAL A 233 10.93 -30.91 18.08
CA VAL A 233 10.22 -31.30 16.85
C VAL A 233 10.14 -32.83 16.72
N ASN A 234 11.17 -33.56 17.13
CA ASN A 234 11.19 -35.01 17.16
C ASN A 234 10.30 -35.61 18.25
N GLY A 235 10.18 -34.92 19.40
CA GLY A 235 9.42 -35.38 20.56
C GLY A 235 7.92 -35.08 20.51
N SER A 236 7.49 -34.17 19.63
CA SER A 236 6.10 -33.73 19.49
C SER A 236 5.43 -34.33 18.25
N GLU A 237 4.31 -35.03 18.44
CA GLU A 237 3.49 -35.50 17.33
C GLU A 237 2.92 -34.33 16.51
N ASP A 238 2.61 -33.20 17.16
CA ASP A 238 2.03 -32.03 16.50
C ASP A 238 3.06 -31.26 15.66
N LEU A 239 4.34 -31.27 16.04
CA LEU A 239 5.42 -30.61 15.31
C LEU A 239 6.08 -31.52 14.27
N ASN A 240 5.86 -32.83 14.33
CA ASN A 240 6.48 -33.78 13.41
C ASN A 240 6.14 -33.43 11.95
N GLY A 241 7.16 -33.31 11.09
CA GLY A 241 6.98 -32.90 9.70
C GLY A 241 6.85 -31.38 9.49
N LYS A 242 6.88 -30.56 10.54
CA LYS A 242 6.64 -29.11 10.48
C LYS A 242 7.86 -28.24 10.79
N LEU A 243 9.07 -28.79 10.71
CA LEU A 243 10.30 -28.05 11.01
C LEU A 243 10.40 -26.72 10.23
N SER A 244 10.01 -26.69 8.96
CA SER A 244 9.98 -25.45 8.16
C SER A 244 9.08 -24.38 8.78
N ALA A 245 7.86 -24.74 9.20
CA ALA A 245 6.94 -23.79 9.82
C ALA A 245 7.45 -23.27 11.18
N VAL A 246 8.22 -24.08 11.89
CA VAL A 246 8.88 -23.66 13.15
C VAL A 246 10.01 -22.69 12.86
N TYR A 247 10.82 -22.94 11.81
CA TYR A 247 11.83 -21.98 11.37
C TYR A 247 11.20 -20.66 10.89
N ASP A 248 10.12 -20.71 10.11
CA ASP A 248 9.41 -19.50 9.66
C ASP A 248 8.91 -18.66 10.86
N ALA A 249 8.34 -19.33 11.88
CA ALA A 249 7.87 -18.67 13.10
C ALA A 249 9.01 -18.03 13.88
N LEU A 250 10.15 -18.73 13.99
CA LEU A 250 11.34 -18.24 14.67
C LEU A 250 11.98 -17.08 13.91
N GLU A 251 12.17 -17.18 12.60
CA GLU A 251 12.66 -16.09 11.74
C GLU A 251 11.81 -14.83 11.87
N MET A 252 10.49 -14.97 11.79
CA MET A 252 9.57 -13.85 11.96
C MET A 252 9.68 -13.23 13.35
N THR A 253 9.82 -14.05 14.39
CA THR A 253 10.01 -13.57 15.76
C THR A 253 11.33 -12.79 15.88
N LEU A 254 12.43 -13.33 15.38
CA LEU A 254 13.75 -12.69 15.43
C LEU A 254 13.77 -11.37 14.65
N GLY A 255 13.11 -11.33 13.49
CA GLY A 255 13.00 -10.14 12.66
C GLY A 255 12.11 -9.03 13.22
N THR A 256 11.30 -9.27 14.26
CA THR A 256 10.39 -8.25 14.84
C THR A 256 10.66 -7.93 16.30
N ILE A 257 11.08 -8.91 17.10
CA ILE A 257 11.09 -8.78 18.57
C ILE A 257 12.02 -7.68 19.08
N TYR A 258 13.13 -7.43 18.38
CA TYR A 258 14.08 -6.37 18.71
C TYR A 258 13.48 -4.96 18.51
N ASP A 259 12.83 -4.73 17.35
CA ASP A 259 12.14 -3.47 17.06
C ASP A 259 10.94 -3.25 17.99
N GLU A 260 10.20 -4.32 18.33
CA GLU A 260 9.13 -4.28 19.31
C GLU A 260 9.64 -3.93 20.71
N PHE A 261 10.83 -4.41 21.10
CA PHE A 261 11.45 -4.05 22.36
C PHE A 261 11.89 -2.59 22.40
N SER A 262 12.45 -2.06 21.31
CA SER A 262 12.72 -0.62 21.20
C SER A 262 11.44 0.20 21.33
N THR A 263 10.34 -0.27 20.74
CA THR A 263 9.02 0.38 20.86
C THR A 263 8.48 0.29 22.29
N TYR A 264 8.63 -0.84 22.97
CA TYR A 264 8.27 -0.99 24.39
C TYR A 264 9.03 0.01 25.28
N GLN A 265 10.32 0.22 25.04
CA GLN A 265 11.15 1.11 25.87
C GLN A 265 10.79 2.59 25.76
N TYR A 266 10.40 3.06 24.57
CA TYR A 266 10.26 4.49 24.28
C TYR A 266 8.87 4.89 23.78
N GLY A 267 8.00 3.94 23.45
CA GLY A 267 6.69 4.17 22.84
C GLY A 267 5.66 4.81 23.77
N TRP A 268 5.90 4.83 25.08
CA TRP A 268 5.08 5.58 26.02
C TRP A 268 5.44 7.07 26.07
N ASP A 269 6.66 7.48 25.73
CA ASP A 269 7.17 8.84 25.95
C ASP A 269 6.26 9.92 25.35
N HIS A 270 5.76 9.71 24.13
CA HIS A 270 4.86 10.67 23.46
C HIS A 270 3.40 10.55 23.88
N LEU A 271 3.01 9.49 24.60
CA LEU A 271 1.67 9.27 25.15
C LEU A 271 1.55 9.68 26.62
N GLU A 272 2.67 9.96 27.30
CA GLU A 272 2.70 10.38 28.70
C GLU A 272 1.93 11.68 28.98
N GLU A 273 1.48 11.82 30.24
CA GLU A 273 0.79 13.02 30.72
C GLU A 273 1.63 14.28 30.45
N GLY A 274 1.06 15.23 29.71
CA GLY A 274 1.73 16.49 29.38
C GLY A 274 2.57 16.47 28.09
N ASN A 275 2.82 15.29 27.51
CA ASN A 275 3.49 15.14 26.21
C ASN A 275 2.50 14.96 25.04
N THR A 276 1.21 14.79 25.32
CA THR A 276 0.15 14.65 24.33
C THR A 276 -1.12 15.42 24.72
N ASN A 277 -1.91 15.79 23.71
CA ASN A 277 -3.27 16.30 23.83
C ASN A 277 -4.30 15.16 23.99
N LEU A 278 -3.88 13.90 23.85
CA LEU A 278 -4.71 12.72 24.11
C LEU A 278 -4.80 12.42 25.61
N THR A 279 -5.99 12.08 26.07
CA THR A 279 -6.21 11.38 27.35
C THR A 279 -6.94 10.09 27.04
N TYR A 280 -6.41 8.96 27.47
CA TYR A 280 -7.07 7.66 27.37
C TYR A 280 -7.40 7.09 28.75
N LEU A 281 -8.41 6.24 28.80
CA LEU A 281 -8.82 5.50 29.99
C LEU A 281 -9.31 4.11 29.57
N TYR A 282 -8.53 3.08 29.89
CA TYR A 282 -8.89 1.68 29.78
C TYR A 282 -9.36 1.18 31.14
N ILE A 283 -10.52 0.55 31.19
CA ILE A 283 -11.12 0.01 32.41
C ILE A 283 -11.55 -1.41 32.14
N ASN A 284 -11.04 -2.35 32.93
CA ASN A 284 -11.55 -3.71 32.97
C ASN A 284 -12.46 -3.87 34.19
N THR A 285 -13.77 -3.98 33.98
CA THR A 285 -14.74 -4.08 35.08
C THR A 285 -14.69 -5.42 35.81
N ASP A 286 -14.13 -6.45 35.18
CA ASP A 286 -14.04 -7.80 35.75
C ASP A 286 -12.88 -7.88 36.76
N THR A 287 -11.72 -7.30 36.42
CA THR A 287 -10.53 -7.27 37.27
C THR A 287 -10.41 -6.00 38.11
N LYS A 288 -11.20 -4.96 37.82
CA LYS A 288 -11.08 -3.59 38.35
C LYS A 288 -9.74 -2.91 38.03
N ARG A 289 -9.03 -3.37 37.00
CA ARG A 289 -7.81 -2.71 36.48
C ARG A 289 -8.21 -1.43 35.74
N VAL A 290 -7.45 -0.35 35.98
CA VAL A 290 -7.57 0.92 35.26
C VAL A 290 -6.21 1.33 34.76
N GLU A 291 -6.14 1.68 33.48
CA GLU A 291 -4.93 2.15 32.82
C GLU A 291 -5.21 3.45 32.08
N THR A 292 -4.30 4.40 32.23
CA THR A 292 -4.48 5.76 31.75
C THR A 292 -3.16 6.49 31.75
N ASN A 293 -2.98 7.38 30.78
CA ASN A 293 -1.90 8.35 30.78
C ASN A 293 -2.18 9.55 31.70
N ARG A 294 -3.31 9.60 32.41
CA ARG A 294 -3.63 10.68 33.34
C ARG A 294 -3.60 10.19 34.78
N SER A 295 -2.60 10.65 35.54
CA SER A 295 -2.36 10.23 36.92
C SER A 295 -3.57 10.38 37.84
N GLU A 296 -4.38 11.44 37.65
CA GLU A 296 -5.62 11.69 38.40
C GLU A 296 -6.71 10.63 38.17
N TYR A 297 -6.63 9.83 37.10
CA TYR A 297 -7.70 8.93 36.67
C TYR A 297 -7.45 7.44 36.98
N ARG A 298 -6.41 7.12 37.73
CA ARG A 298 -5.95 5.73 37.99
C ARG A 298 -6.84 4.91 38.92
N GLU A 299 -7.69 5.54 39.72
CA GLU A 299 -8.53 4.85 40.71
C GLU A 299 -9.83 4.33 40.10
N TYR A 300 -10.13 3.04 40.26
CA TYR A 300 -11.33 2.41 39.70
C TYR A 300 -12.63 2.98 40.28
N GLU A 301 -12.64 3.32 41.56
CA GLU A 301 -13.81 3.88 42.25
C GLU A 301 -14.25 5.22 41.67
N ASP A 302 -13.33 5.98 41.07
CA ASP A 302 -13.59 7.27 40.44
C ASP A 302 -13.83 7.15 38.92
N ALA A 303 -13.79 5.95 38.33
CA ALA A 303 -13.83 5.75 36.88
C ALA A 303 -15.06 6.40 36.19
N GLU A 304 -16.26 6.26 36.75
CA GLU A 304 -17.47 6.87 36.19
C GLU A 304 -17.39 8.41 36.20
N LYS A 305 -16.87 8.99 37.29
CA LYS A 305 -16.64 10.44 37.41
C LYS A 305 -15.57 10.91 36.42
N ASN A 306 -14.51 10.13 36.19
CA ASN A 306 -13.44 10.46 35.27
C ASN A 306 -13.91 10.42 33.81
N LEU A 307 -14.73 9.43 33.43
CA LEU A 307 -15.39 9.38 32.12
C LEU A 307 -16.26 10.61 31.86
N GLU A 308 -17.05 11.05 32.85
CA GLU A 308 -17.83 12.28 32.74
C GLU A 308 -16.95 13.53 32.62
N ALA A 309 -15.84 13.59 33.35
CA ALA A 309 -14.89 14.70 33.25
C ALA A 309 -14.28 14.80 31.84
N MET A 310 -13.92 13.67 31.24
CA MET A 310 -13.33 13.58 29.89
C MET A 310 -14.24 14.11 28.77
N LYS A 311 -15.56 14.23 28.97
CA LYS A 311 -16.48 14.79 27.97
C LYS A 311 -17.02 16.18 28.30
N SER A 312 -16.70 16.72 29.48
CA SER A 312 -17.33 17.94 30.01
C SER A 312 -16.72 19.27 29.52
N GLY A 313 -15.64 19.23 28.74
CA GLY A 313 -14.91 20.41 28.27
C GLY A 313 -15.45 21.04 26.98
N ASP A 314 -15.26 22.36 26.83
CA ASP A 314 -15.66 23.12 25.62
C ASP A 314 -14.80 22.80 24.38
N TYR A 315 -13.58 22.29 24.57
CA TYR A 315 -12.60 21.99 23.53
C TYR A 315 -12.19 20.51 23.55
N VAL A 316 -13.19 19.63 23.46
CA VAL A 316 -12.93 18.19 23.54
C VAL A 316 -13.62 17.43 22.42
N LYS A 317 -12.86 16.56 21.78
CA LYS A 317 -13.38 15.46 20.94
C LYS A 317 -13.14 14.14 21.63
N TYR A 318 -14.13 13.26 21.66
CA TYR A 318 -14.03 12.01 22.41
C TYR A 318 -14.69 10.83 21.71
N MET A 319 -14.23 9.64 22.04
CA MET A 319 -14.78 8.35 21.61
C MET A 319 -14.68 7.33 22.74
N PHE A 320 -15.84 6.91 23.24
CA PHE A 320 -15.96 5.96 24.33
C PHE A 320 -16.61 4.67 23.82
N VAL A 321 -15.86 3.58 23.94
CA VAL A 321 -16.27 2.23 23.59
C VAL A 321 -16.61 1.49 24.87
N TYR A 322 -17.88 1.13 25.01
CA TYR A 322 -18.40 0.33 26.11
C TYR A 322 -18.57 -1.14 25.70
N PRO A 323 -18.78 -2.08 26.66
CA PRO A 323 -18.95 -3.50 26.35
C PRO A 323 -20.06 -3.83 25.36
N LYS A 324 -21.05 -2.93 25.18
CA LYS A 324 -22.13 -3.12 24.20
C LYS A 324 -22.13 -1.97 23.20
N LEU A 325 -22.21 -2.32 21.91
CA LEU A 325 -22.23 -1.35 20.81
C LEU A 325 -23.31 -0.27 20.96
N LYS A 326 -24.48 -0.62 21.52
CA LYS A 326 -25.58 0.35 21.73
C LYS A 326 -25.24 1.50 22.69
N ASP A 327 -24.22 1.30 23.54
CA ASP A 327 -23.81 2.23 24.58
C ASP A 327 -22.59 3.06 24.12
N PHE A 328 -22.08 2.85 22.90
CA PHE A 328 -21.01 3.65 22.29
C PHE A 328 -21.36 5.14 22.27
N GLU A 329 -20.41 5.99 22.70
CA GLU A 329 -20.60 7.43 22.83
C GLU A 329 -19.46 8.20 22.14
N THR A 330 -19.81 9.18 21.30
CA THR A 330 -18.83 10.06 20.65
C THR A 330 -19.47 11.36 20.18
N ASN A 331 -18.68 12.43 20.10
CA ASN A 331 -19.03 13.67 19.39
C ASN A 331 -18.24 13.85 18.08
N MET A 332 -17.62 12.79 17.59
CA MET A 332 -16.93 12.72 16.30
C MET A 332 -17.79 12.02 15.25
N ASN A 333 -17.60 12.35 13.99
CA ASN A 333 -18.32 11.74 12.87
C ASN A 333 -17.68 10.40 12.44
N VAL A 334 -17.71 9.39 13.32
CA VAL A 334 -17.12 8.05 13.11
C VAL A 334 -18.19 6.97 12.99
N SER A 335 -17.81 5.80 12.46
CA SER A 335 -18.71 4.64 12.40
C SER A 335 -18.69 3.89 13.73
N ALA A 336 -19.76 4.01 14.52
CA ALA A 336 -19.84 3.36 15.84
C ALA A 336 -19.53 1.85 15.79
N SER A 337 -20.04 1.13 14.78
CA SER A 337 -19.76 -0.30 14.62
C SER A 337 -18.29 -0.58 14.26
N GLY A 338 -17.67 0.27 13.45
CA GLY A 338 -16.28 0.08 13.02
C GLY A 338 -15.31 0.25 14.18
N GLU A 339 -15.43 1.36 14.92
CA GLU A 339 -14.55 1.67 16.05
C GLU A 339 -14.79 0.71 17.24
N TRP A 340 -16.05 0.31 17.46
CA TRP A 340 -16.36 -0.68 18.49
C TRP A 340 -15.74 -2.04 18.18
N GLU A 341 -15.86 -2.53 16.94
CA GLU A 341 -15.21 -3.78 16.54
C GLU A 341 -13.68 -3.66 16.61
N ALA A 342 -13.09 -2.53 16.21
CA ALA A 342 -11.65 -2.31 16.27
C ALA A 342 -11.08 -2.40 17.69
N VAL A 343 -11.78 -1.86 18.68
CA VAL A 343 -11.39 -2.00 20.09
C VAL A 343 -11.65 -3.42 20.60
N LYS A 344 -12.80 -4.02 20.25
CA LYS A 344 -13.16 -5.36 20.72
C LYS A 344 -12.34 -6.48 20.08
N SER A 345 -11.74 -6.26 18.90
CA SER A 345 -10.83 -7.21 18.25
C SER A 345 -9.43 -7.22 18.87
N GLN A 346 -9.07 -6.18 19.63
CA GLN A 346 -7.81 -6.16 20.37
C GLN A 346 -7.81 -7.16 21.53
N GLU A 347 -8.89 -7.88 21.81
CA GLU A 347 -9.01 -8.72 22.99
C GLU A 347 -9.50 -10.13 22.63
N THR A 348 -9.01 -11.14 23.34
CA THR A 348 -9.35 -12.56 23.15
C THR A 348 -10.81 -12.90 23.53
N GLY A 349 -11.60 -11.94 24.04
CA GLY A 349 -13.01 -12.13 24.42
C GLY A 349 -13.94 -10.96 24.09
N ARG A 350 -14.90 -11.17 23.18
CA ARG A 350 -15.97 -10.19 22.86
C ARG A 350 -16.90 -9.87 24.03
N ASP A 351 -17.00 -10.78 25.01
CA ASP A 351 -17.86 -10.65 26.19
C ASP A 351 -17.18 -9.96 27.39
N SER A 352 -15.95 -9.45 27.24
CA SER A 352 -15.22 -8.78 28.33
C SER A 352 -15.89 -7.46 28.76
N GLY A 353 -15.89 -7.19 30.07
CA GLY A 353 -16.37 -5.96 30.69
C GLY A 353 -15.43 -4.76 30.48
N ILE A 354 -14.91 -4.57 29.27
CA ILE A 354 -13.93 -3.52 28.97
C ILE A 354 -14.63 -2.24 28.52
N ILE A 355 -14.19 -1.12 29.10
CA ILE A 355 -14.50 0.24 28.64
C ILE A 355 -13.18 0.86 28.19
N PHE A 356 -13.15 1.38 26.96
CA PHE A 356 -12.04 2.16 26.46
C PHE A 356 -12.55 3.55 26.08
N ALA A 357 -12.00 4.59 26.69
CA ALA A 357 -12.36 5.97 26.46
C ALA A 357 -11.13 6.75 26.01
N ALA A 358 -11.26 7.48 24.90
CA ALA A 358 -10.26 8.43 24.43
C ALA A 358 -10.88 9.82 24.29
N SER A 359 -10.16 10.84 24.71
CA SER A 359 -10.52 12.25 24.50
C SER A 359 -9.29 13.04 24.08
N VAL A 360 -9.46 14.00 23.17
CA VAL A 360 -8.41 14.90 22.70
C VAL A 360 -8.77 16.34 23.04
N ASP A 361 -7.84 17.07 23.67
CA ASP A 361 -7.93 18.51 23.90
C ASP A 361 -7.69 19.27 22.59
N THR A 362 -8.76 19.80 22.00
CA THR A 362 -8.71 20.52 20.72
C THR A 362 -8.33 22.00 20.87
N SER A 363 -7.87 22.42 22.05
CA SER A 363 -7.12 23.67 22.21
C SER A 363 -5.63 23.50 21.88
N TYR A 364 -5.17 22.26 21.77
CA TYR A 364 -3.80 21.84 21.42
C TYR A 364 -2.71 22.55 22.25
N PRO A 365 -2.75 22.48 23.60
CA PRO A 365 -1.70 23.04 24.45
C PRO A 365 -0.32 22.40 24.22
N VAL A 366 -0.29 21.13 23.79
CA VAL A 366 0.93 20.37 23.51
C VAL A 366 1.19 20.31 22.01
N ARG A 367 2.47 20.37 21.60
CA ARG A 367 2.89 20.25 20.19
C ARG A 367 3.14 18.79 19.83
N ASP A 368 2.07 18.02 19.77
CA ASP A 368 2.08 16.62 19.35
C ASP A 368 1.55 16.46 17.92
N GLN A 369 1.32 15.21 17.51
CA GLN A 369 0.74 14.89 16.20
C GLN A 369 -0.61 15.56 15.92
N PHE A 370 -1.43 15.83 16.95
CA PHE A 370 -2.72 16.48 16.78
C PHE A 370 -2.55 17.97 16.47
N TYR A 371 -1.61 18.65 17.15
CA TYR A 371 -1.24 20.03 16.84
C TYR A 371 -0.63 20.16 15.44
N GLU A 372 0.33 19.29 15.12
CA GLU A 372 1.00 19.32 13.82
C GLU A 372 0.03 19.02 12.68
N GLY A 373 -0.84 18.02 12.86
CA GLY A 373 -1.92 17.70 11.93
C GLY A 373 -2.85 18.87 11.69
N ARG A 374 -3.24 19.60 12.75
CA ARG A 374 -4.01 20.84 12.63
C ARG A 374 -3.26 21.90 11.85
N GLU A 375 -1.99 22.12 12.15
CA GLU A 375 -1.18 23.15 11.48
C GLU A 375 -1.08 22.90 9.98
N ILE A 376 -0.81 21.64 9.59
CA ILE A 376 -0.73 21.23 8.18
C ILE A 376 -2.10 21.37 7.51
N TYR A 377 -3.17 20.90 8.16
CA TYR A 377 -4.53 21.02 7.63
C TYR A 377 -4.93 22.48 7.39
N ASP A 378 -4.72 23.36 8.38
CA ASP A 378 -5.03 24.78 8.28
C ASP A 378 -4.19 25.49 7.21
N GLN A 379 -2.94 25.05 6.97
CA GLN A 379 -2.10 25.51 5.87
C GLN A 379 -2.62 25.08 4.51
N ASN A 380 -3.18 23.87 4.39
CA ASN A 380 -3.64 23.26 3.15
C ASN A 380 -5.06 23.70 2.71
N VAL A 381 -5.96 23.99 3.66
CA VAL A 381 -7.34 24.46 3.38
C VAL A 381 -7.39 25.65 2.40
N PRO A 382 -6.57 26.70 2.53
CA PRO A 382 -6.49 27.79 1.54
C PRO A 382 -6.14 27.32 0.12
N PHE A 383 -5.20 26.37 -0.03
CA PHE A 383 -4.84 25.84 -1.34
C PHE A 383 -5.99 25.05 -1.97
N LEU A 384 -6.74 24.29 -1.17
CA LEU A 384 -7.97 23.64 -1.62
C LEU A 384 -9.03 24.67 -2.05
N ARG A 385 -9.19 25.78 -1.32
CA ARG A 385 -10.10 26.87 -1.74
C ARG A 385 -9.65 27.52 -3.04
N TYR A 386 -8.36 27.77 -3.21
CA TYR A 386 -7.81 28.33 -4.45
C TYR A 386 -7.93 27.36 -5.63
N SER A 387 -7.79 26.06 -5.41
CA SER A 387 -7.99 25.06 -6.45
C SER A 387 -9.45 25.03 -6.89
N VAL A 388 -10.42 25.01 -5.97
CA VAL A 388 -11.86 25.11 -6.31
C VAL A 388 -12.17 26.39 -7.07
N ALA A 389 -11.68 27.55 -6.61
CA ALA A 389 -11.89 28.83 -7.28
C ALA A 389 -11.25 28.85 -8.68
N GLY A 390 -10.01 28.36 -8.81
CA GLY A 390 -9.27 28.27 -10.06
C GLY A 390 -9.94 27.32 -11.07
N PHE A 391 -10.53 26.22 -10.60
CA PHE A 391 -11.30 25.31 -11.43
C PHE A 391 -12.49 26.03 -12.09
N PHE A 392 -13.33 26.70 -11.30
CA PHE A 392 -14.48 27.41 -11.86
C PHE A 392 -14.08 28.62 -12.71
N ALA A 393 -13.16 29.45 -12.23
CA ALA A 393 -12.71 30.64 -12.94
C ALA A 393 -11.99 30.28 -14.25
N GLY A 394 -11.09 29.29 -14.20
CA GLY A 394 -10.38 28.75 -15.36
C GLY A 394 -11.35 28.16 -16.38
N GLY A 395 -12.30 27.34 -15.93
CA GLY A 395 -13.33 26.74 -16.81
C GLY A 395 -14.20 27.80 -17.51
N ILE A 396 -14.68 28.81 -16.78
CA ILE A 396 -15.50 29.89 -17.36
C ILE A 396 -14.70 30.71 -18.37
N LEU A 397 -13.47 31.13 -18.03
CA LEU A 397 -12.61 31.89 -18.94
C LEU A 397 -12.19 31.10 -20.18
N LEU A 398 -11.96 29.79 -20.03
CA LEU A 398 -11.68 28.88 -21.12
C LEU A 398 -12.87 28.83 -22.10
N LEU A 399 -14.09 28.68 -21.58
CA LEU A 399 -15.31 28.67 -22.39
C LEU A 399 -15.54 29.99 -23.12
N ILE A 400 -15.40 31.13 -22.42
CA ILE A 400 -15.50 32.47 -23.02
C ILE A 400 -14.49 32.62 -24.15
N SER A 401 -13.24 32.20 -23.91
CA SER A 401 -12.16 32.27 -24.90
C SER A 401 -12.46 31.39 -26.12
N ALA A 402 -12.96 30.17 -25.92
CA ALA A 402 -13.34 29.26 -27.00
C ALA A 402 -14.50 29.81 -27.85
N VAL A 403 -15.55 30.33 -27.22
CA VAL A 403 -16.68 30.96 -27.92
C VAL A 403 -16.22 32.18 -28.72
N TRP A 404 -15.41 33.04 -28.09
CA TRP A 404 -14.89 34.23 -28.74
C TRP A 404 -13.98 33.89 -29.93
N LEU A 405 -13.05 32.95 -29.75
CA LEU A 405 -12.15 32.49 -30.82
C LEU A 405 -12.95 31.84 -31.95
N THR A 406 -14.02 31.12 -31.63
CA THR A 406 -14.94 30.60 -32.64
C THR A 406 -15.61 31.70 -33.43
N ALA A 407 -16.09 32.77 -32.80
CA ALA A 407 -16.66 33.91 -33.51
C ALA A 407 -15.62 34.63 -34.38
N ALA A 408 -14.42 34.88 -33.85
CA ALA A 408 -13.35 35.64 -34.50
C ALA A 408 -12.52 34.84 -35.53
N ALA A 409 -12.59 33.51 -35.51
CA ALA A 409 -11.86 32.62 -36.41
C ALA A 409 -12.14 32.95 -37.88
N GLY A 410 -11.07 33.19 -38.63
CA GLY A 410 -11.08 33.49 -40.06
C GLY A 410 -11.54 34.90 -40.43
N LYS A 411 -11.99 35.74 -39.49
CA LYS A 411 -12.47 37.10 -39.78
C LYS A 411 -11.35 38.13 -39.72
N ARG A 412 -11.29 39.09 -40.63
CA ARG A 412 -10.36 40.22 -40.54
C ARG A 412 -11.09 41.54 -40.28
N PRO A 413 -10.42 42.59 -39.77
CA PRO A 413 -11.02 43.91 -39.62
C PRO A 413 -11.42 44.52 -40.97
N GLU A 414 -10.66 44.22 -42.03
CA GLU A 414 -10.77 44.85 -43.35
C GLU A 414 -11.99 44.37 -44.14
N ASP A 415 -12.41 43.10 -43.97
CA ASP A 415 -13.50 42.50 -44.75
C ASP A 415 -14.39 41.54 -43.93
N GLU A 416 -15.44 41.03 -44.58
CA GLU A 416 -16.31 39.99 -44.03
C GLU A 416 -15.95 38.58 -44.53
N GLU A 417 -14.90 38.44 -45.32
CA GLU A 417 -14.50 37.17 -45.89
C GLU A 417 -13.87 36.25 -44.84
N VAL A 418 -13.85 34.95 -45.14
CA VAL A 418 -13.23 33.94 -44.29
C VAL A 418 -11.82 33.68 -44.81
N HIS A 419 -10.83 34.11 -44.04
CA HIS A 419 -9.42 33.94 -44.31
C HIS A 419 -8.89 32.65 -43.68
N LEU A 420 -8.13 31.89 -44.47
CA LEU A 420 -7.45 30.66 -44.06
C LEU A 420 -5.97 30.93 -43.78
N ASN A 421 -5.43 30.29 -42.75
CA ASN A 421 -4.00 30.27 -42.45
C ASN A 421 -3.28 29.20 -43.29
N ALA A 422 -1.94 29.24 -43.33
CA ALA A 422 -1.14 28.27 -44.07
C ALA A 422 -1.43 26.82 -43.65
N PHE A 423 -1.53 26.56 -42.35
CA PHE A 423 -1.88 25.24 -41.80
C PHE A 423 -3.27 24.75 -42.22
N ASP A 424 -4.23 25.66 -42.43
CA ASP A 424 -5.59 25.29 -42.83
C ASP A 424 -5.65 24.78 -44.28
N ARG A 425 -4.57 24.95 -45.06
CA ARG A 425 -4.46 24.47 -46.45
C ARG A 425 -4.02 23.01 -46.54
N TRP A 426 -3.49 22.42 -45.47
CA TRP A 426 -3.22 20.99 -45.41
C TRP A 426 -4.51 20.19 -45.52
N LYS A 427 -4.42 18.92 -45.94
CA LYS A 427 -5.58 18.02 -45.89
C LYS A 427 -6.08 17.92 -44.45
N THR A 428 -7.39 17.93 -44.25
CA THR A 428 -8.00 18.04 -42.91
C THR A 428 -7.47 16.99 -41.93
N GLU A 429 -7.36 15.75 -42.36
CA GLU A 429 -6.90 14.60 -41.59
C GLU A 429 -5.41 14.66 -41.29
N LEU A 430 -4.59 15.12 -42.25
CA LEU A 430 -3.15 15.32 -42.02
C LEU A 430 -2.90 16.45 -41.01
N GLY A 431 -3.69 17.52 -41.07
CA GLY A 431 -3.65 18.59 -40.07
C GLY A 431 -4.07 18.08 -38.68
N ALA A 432 -5.16 17.31 -38.59
CA ALA A 432 -5.58 16.71 -37.32
C ALA A 432 -4.53 15.75 -36.76
N ALA A 433 -3.99 14.85 -37.59
CA ALA A 433 -2.95 13.92 -37.21
C ALA A 433 -1.69 14.64 -36.70
N ALA A 434 -1.27 15.73 -37.35
CA ALA A 434 -0.11 16.49 -36.90
C ALA A 434 -0.27 17.04 -35.47
N VAL A 435 -1.45 17.59 -35.14
CA VAL A 435 -1.73 18.10 -33.79
C VAL A 435 -1.83 16.98 -32.77
N VAL A 436 -2.54 15.89 -33.11
CA VAL A 436 -2.71 14.74 -32.21
C VAL A 436 -1.38 14.04 -31.94
N LEU A 437 -0.54 13.83 -32.95
CA LEU A 437 0.77 13.22 -32.79
C LEU A 437 1.72 14.11 -31.98
N ALA A 438 1.72 15.43 -32.22
CA ALA A 438 2.51 16.35 -31.42
C ALA A 438 2.11 16.31 -29.93
N TRP A 439 0.80 16.29 -29.66
CA TRP A 439 0.30 16.12 -28.30
C TRP A 439 0.68 14.76 -27.71
N ALA A 440 0.41 13.67 -28.43
CA ALA A 440 0.66 12.31 -27.97
C ALA A 440 2.14 12.02 -27.68
N CYS A 441 3.07 12.56 -28.49
CA CYS A 441 4.50 12.42 -28.23
C CYS A 441 4.90 13.08 -26.90
N VAL A 442 4.42 14.29 -26.63
CA VAL A 442 4.73 14.98 -25.36
C VAL A 442 4.03 14.31 -24.19
N THR A 443 2.78 13.87 -24.34
CA THR A 443 2.06 13.11 -23.30
C THR A 443 2.79 11.81 -22.98
N TRP A 444 3.26 11.07 -23.98
CA TRP A 444 4.02 9.84 -23.77
C TRP A 444 5.31 10.09 -22.99
N LEU A 445 6.04 11.17 -23.31
CA LEU A 445 7.24 11.56 -22.55
C LEU A 445 6.91 12.05 -21.13
N ALA A 446 5.85 12.83 -20.97
CA ALA A 446 5.46 13.42 -19.69
C ALA A 446 4.94 12.37 -18.69
N VAL A 447 4.14 11.41 -19.17
CA VAL A 447 3.60 10.31 -18.36
C VAL A 447 4.64 9.19 -18.20
N GLY A 448 5.28 8.77 -19.30
CA GLY A 448 6.26 7.68 -19.28
C GLY A 448 7.59 8.04 -18.62
N GLY A 449 7.89 9.33 -18.47
CA GLY A 449 9.01 9.84 -17.68
C GLY A 449 8.62 10.32 -16.28
N GLU A 450 7.40 10.02 -15.81
CA GLU A 450 6.88 10.34 -14.47
C GLU A 450 6.84 11.83 -14.09
N TYR A 451 7.15 12.73 -15.04
CA TYR A 451 7.12 14.18 -14.84
C TYR A 451 5.73 14.73 -14.49
N VAL A 452 4.66 14.02 -14.85
CA VAL A 452 3.28 14.38 -14.50
C VAL A 452 2.67 13.24 -13.71
N GLY A 453 2.59 13.40 -12.38
CA GLY A 453 1.94 12.44 -11.49
C GLY A 453 2.83 11.31 -10.95
N GLY A 454 4.16 11.35 -11.13
CA GLY A 454 5.08 10.36 -10.54
C GLY A 454 4.93 10.22 -9.03
N ASN A 455 4.98 11.34 -8.29
CA ASN A 455 4.75 11.34 -6.84
C ASN A 455 3.30 11.04 -6.41
N TRP A 456 2.35 10.98 -7.35
CA TRP A 456 0.94 10.73 -7.02
C TRP A 456 0.62 9.23 -6.97
N GLY A 457 1.56 8.38 -7.40
CA GLY A 457 1.49 6.92 -7.30
C GLY A 457 2.28 6.32 -6.13
N GLU A 458 3.17 7.08 -5.48
CA GLU A 458 3.95 6.59 -4.34
C GLU A 458 3.09 6.08 -3.17
N PRO A 459 1.96 6.71 -2.80
CA PRO A 459 1.12 6.17 -1.74
C PRO A 459 0.57 4.78 -2.08
N TYR A 460 0.34 4.46 -3.35
CA TYR A 460 -0.14 3.13 -3.79
C TYR A 460 0.97 2.07 -3.72
N TYR A 461 2.18 2.41 -4.13
CA TYR A 461 3.32 1.47 -4.07
C TYR A 461 3.79 1.26 -2.63
N ALA A 462 3.88 2.33 -1.82
CA ALA A 462 4.10 2.24 -0.38
C ALA A 462 2.99 1.43 0.30
N TYR A 463 1.72 1.68 -0.06
CA TYR A 463 0.59 0.90 0.44
C TYR A 463 0.73 -0.59 0.14
N SER A 464 1.06 -0.95 -1.12
CA SER A 464 1.27 -2.34 -1.51
C SER A 464 2.49 -2.99 -0.87
N TYR A 465 3.55 -2.23 -0.63
CA TYR A 465 4.79 -2.72 -0.03
C TYR A 465 4.62 -3.01 1.46
N TYR A 466 4.11 -2.04 2.22
CA TYR A 466 3.87 -2.22 3.67
C TYR A 466 2.77 -3.25 3.93
N ASN A 467 1.69 -3.27 3.15
CA ASN A 467 0.64 -4.29 3.30
C ASN A 467 1.17 -5.71 3.07
N LEU A 468 2.08 -5.90 2.12
CA LEU A 468 2.70 -7.19 1.83
C LEU A 468 3.81 -7.56 2.85
N ALA A 469 4.51 -6.58 3.41
CA ALA A 469 5.64 -6.78 4.31
C ALA A 469 5.24 -6.95 5.78
N THR A 470 4.23 -6.23 6.26
CA THR A 470 3.87 -6.19 7.70
C THR A 470 2.46 -6.67 7.99
N GLY A 471 1.67 -7.03 6.96
CA GLY A 471 0.27 -7.46 7.11
C GLY A 471 -0.68 -6.37 7.64
N THR A 472 -0.17 -5.16 7.89
CA THR A 472 -0.93 -4.00 8.34
C THR A 472 -1.38 -3.18 7.13
N GLU A 473 -2.60 -2.65 7.14
CA GLU A 473 -3.02 -1.65 6.16
C GLU A 473 -2.36 -0.31 6.52
N PRO A 474 -1.34 0.18 5.77
CA PRO A 474 -0.79 1.50 6.03
C PRO A 474 -1.88 2.54 5.78
N GLN A 475 -2.14 3.37 6.79
CA GLN A 475 -3.11 4.44 6.70
C GLN A 475 -2.61 5.51 5.72
N VAL A 476 -3.21 5.58 4.54
CA VAL A 476 -2.90 6.61 3.55
C VAL A 476 -3.60 7.89 3.97
N TYR A 477 -2.84 8.78 4.61
CA TYR A 477 -3.33 10.10 4.99
C TYR A 477 -3.67 10.93 3.75
N SER A 478 -4.72 11.75 3.86
CA SER A 478 -5.04 12.76 2.86
C SER A 478 -3.84 13.69 2.68
N ALA A 479 -3.62 14.21 1.47
CA ALA A 479 -2.65 15.30 1.27
C ALA A 479 -3.05 16.59 2.01
N MET A 480 -4.26 16.68 2.59
CA MET A 480 -4.62 17.73 3.55
C MET A 480 -3.86 17.60 4.87
N PHE A 481 -3.47 16.39 5.26
CA PHE A 481 -2.74 16.06 6.48
C PHE A 481 -1.23 15.88 6.25
N THR A 482 -0.81 15.65 5.00
CA THR A 482 0.61 15.51 4.63
C THR A 482 1.17 16.74 3.92
N ARG A 483 2.50 16.85 3.85
CA ARG A 483 3.22 17.94 3.15
C ARG A 483 3.58 17.60 1.70
N ASP A 484 3.01 16.53 1.15
CA ASP A 484 3.59 15.83 -0.02
C ASP A 484 3.39 16.55 -1.36
N LEU A 485 2.46 17.51 -1.45
CA LEU A 485 2.20 18.21 -2.72
C LEU A 485 3.25 19.31 -2.98
N GLY A 486 4.31 18.97 -3.71
CA GLY A 486 5.35 19.91 -4.10
C GLY A 486 4.88 20.99 -5.08
N MET A 487 5.31 22.24 -4.88
CA MET A 487 5.07 23.34 -5.85
C MET A 487 5.63 23.04 -7.25
N ALA A 488 6.69 22.23 -7.33
CA ALA A 488 7.26 21.76 -8.59
C ALA A 488 6.29 20.86 -9.36
N ASP A 489 5.54 20.01 -8.67
CA ASP A 489 4.55 19.11 -9.28
C ASP A 489 3.38 19.91 -9.83
N VAL A 490 2.86 20.86 -9.05
CA VAL A 490 1.79 21.78 -9.47
C VAL A 490 2.22 22.58 -10.71
N PHE A 491 3.46 23.07 -10.73
CA PHE A 491 4.00 23.80 -11.87
C PHE A 491 4.14 22.93 -13.11
N THR A 492 4.56 21.66 -12.95
CA THR A 492 4.71 20.73 -14.08
C THR A 492 3.37 20.35 -14.68
N VAL A 493 2.34 20.08 -13.84
CA VAL A 493 0.96 19.88 -14.28
C VAL A 493 0.44 21.11 -15.03
N PHE A 494 0.76 22.32 -14.54
CA PHE A 494 0.39 23.57 -15.22
C PHE A 494 1.02 23.72 -16.59
N LEU A 495 2.32 23.47 -16.74
CA LEU A 495 3.01 23.53 -18.02
C LEU A 495 2.46 22.50 -19.02
N TYR A 496 2.20 21.27 -18.54
CA TYR A 496 1.57 20.23 -19.34
C TYR A 496 0.14 20.61 -19.77
N GLY A 497 -0.64 21.18 -18.85
CA GLY A 497 -1.96 21.76 -19.14
C GLY A 497 -1.89 22.84 -20.22
N ALA A 498 -0.97 23.80 -20.08
CA ALA A 498 -0.76 24.86 -21.06
C ALA A 498 -0.39 24.31 -22.44
N PHE A 499 0.50 23.32 -22.53
CA PHE A 499 0.84 22.67 -23.78
C PHE A 499 -0.36 21.95 -24.40
N THR A 500 -1.14 21.23 -23.59
CA THR A 500 -2.35 20.54 -24.02
C THR A 500 -3.38 21.51 -24.59
N PHE A 501 -3.65 22.62 -23.90
CA PHE A 501 -4.59 23.62 -24.39
C PHE A 501 -4.07 24.42 -25.59
N LEU A 502 -2.75 24.56 -25.74
CA LEU A 502 -2.15 25.11 -26.95
C LEU A 502 -2.42 24.20 -28.15
N CYS A 503 -2.24 22.88 -28.01
CA CYS A 503 -2.58 21.90 -29.04
C CYS A 503 -4.09 21.92 -29.34
N PHE A 504 -4.92 21.95 -28.30
CA PHE A 504 -6.38 22.06 -28.44
C PHE A 504 -6.78 23.28 -29.27
N PHE A 505 -6.34 24.49 -28.89
CA PHE A 505 -6.73 25.70 -29.62
C PHE A 505 -6.12 25.78 -31.02
N TRP A 506 -4.93 25.20 -31.23
CA TRP A 506 -4.33 25.07 -32.56
C TRP A 506 -5.22 24.25 -33.49
N GLY A 507 -5.63 23.05 -33.07
CA GLY A 507 -6.55 22.19 -33.82
C GLY A 507 -7.94 22.80 -33.94
N TYR A 508 -8.53 23.24 -32.83
CA TYR A 508 -9.89 23.79 -32.74
C TYR A 508 -10.08 25.00 -33.64
N THR A 509 -9.20 26.00 -33.58
CA THR A 509 -9.37 27.20 -34.41
C THR A 509 -9.13 26.91 -35.90
N SER A 510 -8.28 25.93 -36.25
CA SER A 510 -8.14 25.46 -37.64
C SER A 510 -9.43 24.79 -38.12
N LEU A 511 -10.00 23.91 -37.30
CA LEU A 511 -11.26 23.24 -37.60
C LEU A 511 -12.40 24.25 -37.83
N VAL A 512 -12.56 25.24 -36.94
CA VAL A 512 -13.58 26.29 -37.09
C VAL A 512 -13.40 27.07 -38.39
N ARG A 513 -12.16 27.45 -38.75
CA ARG A 513 -11.89 28.15 -40.02
C ARG A 513 -12.26 27.29 -41.23
N ARG A 514 -11.94 25.99 -41.21
CA ARG A 514 -12.29 25.02 -42.28
C ARG A 514 -13.80 24.82 -42.42
N ILE A 515 -14.53 24.78 -41.31
CA ILE A 515 -16.00 24.70 -41.28
C ILE A 515 -16.61 25.97 -41.89
N LYS A 516 -16.20 27.16 -41.41
CA LYS A 516 -16.71 28.45 -41.90
C LYS A 516 -16.43 28.65 -43.40
N ALA A 517 -15.27 28.20 -43.88
CA ALA A 517 -14.91 28.25 -45.30
C ALA A 517 -15.56 27.14 -46.15
N LYS A 518 -16.33 26.22 -45.54
CA LYS A 518 -16.97 25.07 -46.19
C LYS A 518 -15.97 24.18 -46.96
N ILE A 519 -14.74 24.08 -46.45
CA ILE A 519 -13.66 23.26 -47.04
C ILE A 519 -13.36 21.99 -46.26
N LEU A 520 -14.01 21.76 -45.12
CA LEU A 520 -13.73 20.61 -44.26
C LEU A 520 -13.71 19.27 -45.03
N TRP A 521 -14.80 18.99 -45.75
CA TRP A 521 -14.93 17.81 -46.61
C TRP A 521 -14.21 17.97 -47.95
N LYS A 522 -14.30 19.14 -48.59
CA LYS A 522 -13.65 19.38 -49.90
C LYS A 522 -12.12 19.23 -49.85
N GLY A 523 -11.54 19.59 -48.70
CA GLY A 523 -10.11 19.49 -48.40
C GLY A 523 -9.71 18.21 -47.67
N SER A 524 -10.62 17.25 -47.51
CA SER A 524 -10.33 15.96 -46.87
C SER A 524 -9.38 15.10 -47.72
N LEU A 525 -8.48 14.39 -47.05
CA LEU A 525 -7.66 13.30 -47.58
C LEU A 525 -8.55 12.12 -47.94
N LEU A 526 -9.52 11.74 -47.11
CA LEU A 526 -10.47 10.68 -47.42
C LEU A 526 -11.21 10.96 -48.73
N LEU A 527 -11.71 12.19 -48.92
CA LEU A 527 -12.33 12.57 -50.20
C LEU A 527 -11.33 12.51 -51.37
N ALA A 528 -10.06 12.85 -51.13
CA ALA A 528 -9.02 12.73 -52.15
C ALA A 528 -8.73 11.27 -52.52
N VAL A 529 -8.69 10.38 -51.53
CA VAL A 529 -8.54 8.93 -51.71
C VAL A 529 -9.76 8.36 -52.44
N ILE A 530 -10.99 8.72 -52.05
CA ILE A 530 -12.22 8.29 -52.75
C ILE A 530 -12.18 8.70 -54.22
N ARG A 531 -11.86 9.97 -54.52
CA ARG A 531 -11.78 10.46 -55.90
C ARG A 531 -10.65 9.80 -56.70
N PHE A 532 -9.53 9.52 -56.05
CA PHE A 532 -8.42 8.80 -56.68
C PHE A 532 -8.81 7.36 -56.99
N SER A 533 -9.37 6.64 -56.01
CA SER A 533 -9.90 5.27 -56.17
C SER A 533 -10.97 5.21 -57.25
N GLU A 534 -11.86 6.20 -57.32
CA GLU A 534 -12.86 6.32 -58.38
C GLU A 534 -12.20 6.48 -59.76
N ARG A 535 -11.19 7.35 -59.90
CA ARG A 535 -10.44 7.51 -61.15
C ARG A 535 -9.72 6.23 -61.55
N VAL A 536 -9.06 5.56 -60.61
CA VAL A 536 -8.38 4.28 -60.85
C VAL A 536 -9.39 3.24 -61.30
N PHE A 537 -10.52 3.10 -60.58
CA PHE A 537 -11.60 2.18 -60.92
C PHE A 537 -12.15 2.44 -62.32
N ARG A 538 -12.44 3.72 -62.65
CA ARG A 538 -12.90 4.16 -63.98
C ARG A 538 -11.85 4.03 -65.09
N ALA A 539 -10.57 3.83 -64.77
CA ALA A 539 -9.52 3.58 -65.75
C ALA A 539 -9.28 2.07 -66.01
N ARG A 540 -9.79 1.18 -65.14
CA ARG A 540 -9.67 -0.28 -65.33
C ARG A 540 -10.66 -0.81 -66.36
N THR A 541 -10.36 -1.97 -66.95
CA THR A 541 -11.27 -2.67 -67.86
C THR A 541 -12.50 -3.19 -67.12
N VAL A 542 -13.59 -3.45 -67.85
CA VAL A 542 -14.87 -3.93 -67.28
C VAL A 542 -14.68 -5.21 -66.45
N THR A 543 -13.85 -6.15 -66.92
CA THR A 543 -13.55 -7.41 -66.22
C THR A 543 -12.87 -7.20 -64.87
N VAL A 544 -11.90 -6.28 -64.79
CA VAL A 544 -11.20 -5.95 -63.55
C VAL A 544 -12.13 -5.21 -62.57
N ARG A 545 -13.01 -4.34 -63.07
CA ARG A 545 -14.01 -3.67 -62.23
C ARG A 545 -15.00 -4.65 -61.62
N ALA A 546 -15.52 -5.58 -62.41
CA ALA A 546 -16.42 -6.63 -61.92
C ALA A 546 -15.73 -7.51 -60.86
N GLY A 547 -14.48 -7.90 -61.10
CA GLY A 547 -13.67 -8.65 -60.12
C GLY A 547 -13.43 -7.89 -58.81
N LEU A 548 -13.08 -6.60 -58.87
CA LEU A 548 -12.87 -5.77 -57.68
C LEU A 548 -14.16 -5.56 -56.88
N LEU A 549 -15.30 -5.35 -57.54
CA LEU A 549 -16.60 -5.21 -56.88
C LEU A 549 -17.03 -6.52 -56.23
N PHE A 550 -16.86 -7.65 -56.91
CA PHE A 550 -17.17 -8.96 -56.37
C PHE A 550 -16.26 -9.32 -55.20
N GLY A 551 -14.95 -9.08 -55.30
CA GLY A 551 -14.01 -9.27 -54.19
C GLY A 551 -14.32 -8.37 -52.99
N GLY A 552 -14.63 -7.08 -53.23
CA GLY A 552 -15.06 -6.17 -52.17
C GLY A 552 -16.35 -6.61 -51.49
N PHE A 553 -17.33 -7.09 -52.26
CA PHE A 553 -18.57 -7.66 -51.72
C PHE A 553 -18.31 -8.89 -50.85
N LEU A 554 -17.43 -9.80 -51.28
CA LEU A 554 -17.03 -10.96 -50.49
C LEU A 554 -16.32 -10.57 -49.18
N CYS A 555 -15.41 -9.58 -49.22
CA CYS A 555 -14.76 -9.10 -48.00
C CYS A 555 -15.75 -8.47 -47.01
N ILE A 556 -16.74 -7.71 -47.50
CA ILE A 556 -17.78 -7.12 -46.63
C ILE A 556 -18.67 -8.21 -46.02
N GLN A 557 -19.04 -9.23 -46.79
CA GLN A 557 -19.78 -10.40 -46.31
C GLN A 557 -18.98 -11.25 -45.31
N TRP A 558 -17.65 -11.23 -45.38
CA TRP A 558 -16.79 -11.95 -44.45
C TRP A 558 -16.54 -11.19 -43.13
N LEU A 559 -16.66 -9.85 -43.15
CA LEU A 559 -16.51 -8.99 -41.97
C LEU A 559 -17.84 -8.71 -41.24
N ALA A 560 -18.97 -9.05 -41.84
CA ALA A 560 -20.32 -8.98 -41.26
C ALA A 560 -20.71 -10.35 -40.69
#